data_AF-X0RV39-F1
#
_entry.id   AF-X0RV39-F1
#
_cell.length_a   1.000
_cell.length_b   1.000
_cell.length_c   1.000
_cell.angle_alpha   90.00
_cell.angle_beta   90.00
_cell.angle_gamma   90.00
#
_symmetry.space_group_name_H-M   'P 1'
#
loop_
_entity.id
_entity.type
_entity.pdbx_description
1 polymer ?
#
loop_
_entity_poly.entity_id
_entity_poly.type
_entity_poly.pdbx_seq_one_letter_code
_entity_poly.pdbx_strand_id
1 'polypeptide(L)'
;RLRTTLLHRLFCILAMDDSPEKVRAMRGFLRWADSALDVANGWMGTVKPDFLGYHHRGVYANAYAPHAFHNGALVYYLLRDTPFALSDTVRENLRQTLLTARLIANKYEVPVSISGRMPFHPGVLNRILPGFAYMALSGDPMDREMAAAFMRLWDPSCEPIRDELIPKAAAGIMYLDTLGSLQAMVELSKSRVAPEAAPSGHWSKPYGALAIHRRDEWMVSVKGWSKYVWNYEGHADENVFGRYHSHGAIQVLARGTPVTASESGYAEEGWDWSRWPGTTAINLPLKVLGATPKESARRFSDETFVGGVSLEGRDGAFAMKLHDTVHDTSFRAIKSVFCFEDTIVCLGSNIRNDDASHRTETTLFQCRLPASDAAVWVSSAKPVTAFPFESTFDDGETVWLMDSVGNGYYAPNARGLRVARRRQQSIRDVGKGETEGDFAVAWIDHGAAPKDDGYEYAMLIQSTPDAVARFAKDPTYQVLRRDETSHIVRDR
;
A
#
# COMPACT_ATOMS: atom_id res chain seq x y z
N ARG A 1 15.24 -14.75 -9.14
CA ARG A 1 15.65 -16.18 -9.17
C ARG A 1 14.53 -17.06 -8.61
N LEU A 2 14.13 -16.90 -7.35
CA LEU A 2 13.02 -17.68 -6.76
C LEU A 2 11.73 -17.73 -7.61
N ARG A 3 11.29 -16.56 -8.11
CA ARG A 3 10.10 -16.43 -8.97
C ARG A 3 10.11 -17.27 -10.25
N THR A 4 11.26 -17.53 -10.86
CA THR A 4 11.32 -18.12 -12.22
C THR A 4 12.21 -19.35 -12.34
N THR A 5 13.17 -19.54 -11.45
CA THR A 5 14.16 -20.63 -11.58
C THR A 5 14.11 -21.64 -10.44
N LEU A 6 13.42 -21.36 -9.32
CA LEU A 6 13.37 -22.28 -8.18
C LEU A 6 12.79 -23.64 -8.60
N LEU A 7 11.57 -23.65 -9.15
CA LEU A 7 10.92 -24.88 -9.57
C LEU A 7 11.62 -25.55 -10.76
N HIS A 8 12.10 -24.78 -11.74
CA HIS A 8 12.83 -25.32 -12.89
C HIS A 8 14.13 -26.03 -12.48
N ARG A 9 14.85 -25.52 -11.47
CA ARG A 9 16.03 -26.20 -10.92
C ARG A 9 15.66 -27.55 -10.31
N LEU A 10 14.54 -27.61 -9.58
CA LEU A 10 14.04 -28.87 -9.04
C LEU A 10 13.71 -29.85 -10.18
N PHE A 11 13.00 -29.40 -11.22
CA PHE A 11 12.68 -30.25 -12.39
C PHE A 11 13.92 -30.79 -13.09
N CYS A 12 14.96 -29.96 -13.32
CA CYS A 12 16.21 -30.44 -13.91
C CYS A 12 16.85 -31.55 -13.09
N ILE A 13 16.78 -31.48 -11.76
CA ILE A 13 17.33 -32.52 -10.88
C ILE A 13 16.44 -33.77 -10.89
N LEU A 14 15.12 -33.60 -10.84
CA LEU A 14 14.17 -34.72 -10.88
C LEU A 14 14.24 -35.51 -12.19
N ALA A 15 14.62 -34.86 -13.29
CA ALA A 15 14.83 -35.47 -14.60
C ALA A 15 16.12 -36.30 -14.72
N MET A 16 17.03 -36.23 -13.73
CA MET A 16 18.23 -37.07 -13.71
C MET A 16 17.85 -38.53 -13.42
N ASP A 17 18.65 -39.47 -13.93
CA ASP A 17 18.56 -40.88 -13.55
C ASP A 17 18.77 -41.06 -12.04
N ASP A 18 18.09 -42.06 -11.48
CA ASP A 18 18.18 -42.38 -10.06
C ASP A 18 19.59 -42.86 -9.73
N SER A 19 20.36 -41.97 -9.11
CA SER A 19 21.79 -42.11 -8.91
C SER A 19 22.26 -41.35 -7.67
N PRO A 20 23.44 -41.70 -7.12
CA PRO A 20 24.07 -40.87 -6.07
C PRO A 20 24.27 -39.41 -6.50
N GLU A 21 24.42 -39.16 -7.81
CA GLU A 21 24.54 -37.83 -8.37
C GLU A 21 23.25 -37.00 -8.21
N LYS A 22 22.09 -37.61 -8.47
CA LYS A 22 20.78 -36.98 -8.23
C LYS A 22 20.59 -36.61 -6.76
N VAL A 23 20.99 -37.48 -5.83
CA VAL A 23 20.95 -37.18 -4.39
C VAL A 23 21.89 -36.02 -4.04
N ARG A 24 23.10 -35.98 -4.60
CA ARG A 24 24.05 -34.87 -4.42
C ARG A 24 23.46 -33.54 -4.92
N ALA A 25 22.87 -33.56 -6.12
CA ALA A 25 22.23 -32.40 -6.72
C ALA A 25 21.03 -31.92 -5.89
N MET A 26 20.17 -32.83 -5.41
CA MET A 26 19.07 -32.51 -4.49
C MET A 26 19.59 -31.84 -3.21
N ARG A 27 20.61 -32.39 -2.56
CA ARG A 27 21.21 -31.76 -1.36
C ARG A 27 21.79 -30.37 -1.64
N GLY A 28 22.37 -30.16 -2.82
CA GLY A 28 22.84 -28.84 -3.28
C GLY A 28 21.69 -27.85 -3.49
N PHE A 29 20.59 -28.32 -4.08
CA PHE A 29 19.37 -27.54 -4.26
C PHE A 29 18.77 -27.11 -2.93
N LEU A 30 18.66 -28.01 -1.94
CA LEU A 30 18.11 -27.69 -0.62
C LEU A 30 18.93 -26.59 0.07
N ARG A 31 20.26 -26.73 0.14
CA ARG A 31 21.12 -25.67 0.72
C ARG A 31 20.93 -24.32 0.04
N TRP A 32 20.79 -24.31 -1.28
CA TRP A 32 20.55 -23.07 -2.02
C TRP A 32 19.16 -22.51 -1.75
N ALA A 33 18.12 -23.34 -1.75
CA ALA A 33 16.74 -22.94 -1.52
C ALA A 33 16.54 -22.43 -0.08
N ASP A 34 17.11 -23.13 0.92
CA ASP A 34 17.12 -22.68 2.31
C ASP A 34 17.73 -21.29 2.45
N SER A 35 18.95 -21.10 1.94
CA SER A 35 19.62 -19.81 1.99
C SER A 35 18.86 -18.71 1.22
N ALA A 36 18.19 -19.04 0.12
CA ALA A 36 17.48 -18.05 -0.69
C ALA A 36 16.14 -17.63 -0.08
N LEU A 37 15.50 -18.49 0.71
CA LEU A 37 14.24 -18.24 1.41
C LEU A 37 14.43 -17.81 2.87
N ASP A 38 15.68 -17.71 3.32
CA ASP A 38 16.03 -17.13 4.60
C ASP A 38 15.89 -15.59 4.60
N VAL A 39 15.88 -15.00 5.79
CA VAL A 39 15.82 -13.56 6.00
C VAL A 39 17.09 -12.90 5.44
N ALA A 40 16.90 -11.97 4.50
CA ALA A 40 17.98 -11.34 3.75
C ALA A 40 18.38 -9.97 4.31
N ASN A 41 19.68 -9.77 4.48
CA ASN A 41 20.26 -8.52 5.00
C ASN A 41 20.19 -7.34 4.01
N GLY A 42 20.14 -6.12 4.55
CA GLY A 42 20.25 -4.87 3.80
C GLY A 42 19.27 -4.78 2.62
N TRP A 43 19.78 -4.51 1.43
CA TRP A 43 18.98 -4.40 0.19
C TRP A 43 18.85 -5.69 -0.63
N MET A 44 19.40 -6.81 -0.15
CA MET A 44 19.31 -8.07 -0.88
C MET A 44 17.85 -8.56 -0.97
N GLY A 45 17.47 -9.24 -2.04
CA GLY A 45 16.22 -10.00 -2.01
C GLY A 45 16.36 -11.23 -1.09
N THR A 46 15.29 -11.85 -0.60
CA THR A 46 13.87 -11.57 -0.88
C THR A 46 13.08 -11.33 0.40
N VAL A 47 13.21 -12.18 1.41
CA VAL A 47 12.51 -12.04 2.70
C VAL A 47 13.21 -11.01 3.58
N LYS A 48 12.46 -10.15 4.28
CA LYS A 48 12.99 -9.19 5.26
C LYS A 48 12.67 -9.57 6.70
N PRO A 49 13.39 -9.01 7.69
CA PRO A 49 13.10 -9.28 9.10
C PRO A 49 11.67 -8.92 9.54
N ASP A 50 11.01 -7.97 8.88
CA ASP A 50 9.59 -7.66 9.08
C ASP A 50 8.65 -8.43 8.13
N PHE A 51 9.20 -9.46 7.47
CA PHE A 51 8.57 -10.35 6.49
C PHE A 51 7.99 -9.68 5.25
N LEU A 52 8.37 -8.42 4.99
CA LEU A 52 8.19 -7.84 3.67
C LEU A 52 9.06 -8.52 2.62
N GLY A 53 8.64 -8.35 1.37
CA GLY A 53 9.33 -8.87 0.20
C GLY A 53 10.09 -7.79 -0.54
N TYR A 54 11.39 -7.99 -0.73
CA TYR A 54 12.21 -7.11 -1.54
C TYR A 54 12.45 -7.62 -2.95
N HIS A 55 12.34 -6.68 -3.88
CA HIS A 55 12.97 -6.75 -5.18
C HIS A 55 13.51 -5.37 -5.54
N HIS A 56 14.49 -5.29 -6.44
CA HIS A 56 15.03 -3.99 -6.87
C HIS A 56 15.49 -3.06 -5.72
N ARG A 57 15.92 -3.65 -4.58
CA ARG A 57 16.37 -2.96 -3.35
C ARG A 57 15.28 -2.28 -2.52
N GLY A 58 14.00 -2.60 -2.73
CA GLY A 58 12.93 -2.12 -1.84
C GLY A 58 11.71 -3.03 -1.85
N VAL A 59 10.68 -2.63 -1.10
CA VAL A 59 9.41 -3.36 -1.06
C VAL A 59 8.77 -3.42 -2.45
N TYR A 60 8.34 -4.60 -2.85
CA TYR A 60 7.62 -4.82 -4.10
C TYR A 60 6.46 -5.77 -3.80
N ALA A 61 5.27 -5.20 -3.57
CA ALA A 61 4.18 -5.94 -2.94
C ALA A 61 3.13 -6.46 -3.93
N ASN A 62 3.01 -5.89 -5.13
CA ASN A 62 2.09 -6.37 -6.17
C ASN A 62 2.73 -7.34 -7.18
N ALA A 63 4.05 -7.53 -7.10
CA ALA A 63 4.80 -8.38 -8.01
C ALA A 63 6.14 -8.81 -7.39
N TYR A 64 6.83 -9.73 -8.08
CA TYR A 64 8.16 -10.23 -7.69
C TYR A 64 8.16 -11.04 -6.39
N ALA A 65 8.27 -10.38 -5.23
CA ALA A 65 8.47 -11.08 -3.96
C ALA A 65 7.28 -11.97 -3.55
N PRO A 66 6.01 -11.55 -3.68
CA PRO A 66 4.86 -12.43 -3.47
C PRO A 66 4.89 -13.69 -4.34
N HIS A 67 5.30 -13.57 -5.61
CA HIS A 67 5.43 -14.72 -6.51
C HIS A 67 6.57 -15.65 -6.08
N ALA A 68 7.62 -15.11 -5.46
CA ALA A 68 8.69 -15.91 -4.88
C ALA A 68 8.22 -16.66 -3.61
N PHE A 69 7.38 -16.03 -2.78
CA PHE A 69 6.77 -16.69 -1.61
C PHE A 69 5.87 -17.84 -2.05
N HIS A 70 5.02 -17.63 -3.05
CA HIS A 70 4.21 -18.69 -3.65
C HIS A 70 5.07 -19.87 -4.13
N ASN A 71 6.11 -19.61 -4.91
CA ASN A 71 6.97 -20.67 -5.42
C ASN A 71 7.73 -21.40 -4.30
N GLY A 72 8.14 -20.67 -3.27
CA GLY A 72 8.73 -21.26 -2.07
C GLY A 72 7.75 -22.19 -1.37
N ALA A 73 6.50 -21.77 -1.19
CA ALA A 73 5.44 -22.58 -0.60
C ALA A 73 5.12 -23.83 -1.44
N LEU A 74 5.08 -23.71 -2.77
CA LEU A 74 4.91 -24.85 -3.67
C LEU A 74 6.06 -25.86 -3.53
N VAL A 75 7.32 -25.40 -3.56
CA VAL A 75 8.46 -26.32 -3.42
C VAL A 75 8.51 -26.94 -2.03
N TYR A 76 8.19 -26.19 -0.98
CA TYR A 76 8.06 -26.72 0.37
C TYR A 76 7.02 -27.85 0.39
N TYR A 77 5.82 -27.57 -0.14
CA TYR A 77 4.73 -28.54 -0.26
C TYR A 77 5.15 -29.80 -1.02
N LEU A 78 5.85 -29.68 -2.15
CA LEU A 78 6.27 -30.85 -2.94
C LEU A 78 7.30 -31.74 -2.24
N LEU A 79 8.12 -31.17 -1.35
CA LEU A 79 9.24 -31.87 -0.72
C LEU A 79 8.96 -32.28 0.73
N ARG A 80 7.84 -31.83 1.31
CA ARG A 80 7.42 -32.20 2.66
C ARG A 80 7.28 -33.72 2.78
N ASP A 81 7.51 -34.24 3.99
CA ASP A 81 7.44 -35.67 4.31
C ASP A 81 8.41 -36.55 3.50
N THR A 82 9.47 -35.95 2.95
CA THR A 82 10.58 -36.67 2.31
C THR A 82 11.90 -36.39 3.01
N PRO A 83 12.95 -37.21 2.78
CA PRO A 83 14.32 -36.90 3.23
C PRO A 83 14.91 -35.63 2.60
N PHE A 84 14.18 -34.97 1.70
CA PHE A 84 14.57 -33.75 1.01
C PHE A 84 13.68 -32.55 1.40
N ALA A 85 12.99 -32.61 2.54
CA ALA A 85 12.25 -31.47 3.06
C ALA A 85 13.17 -30.24 3.27
N LEU A 86 12.63 -29.05 3.01
CA LEU A 86 13.27 -27.79 3.38
C LEU A 86 13.20 -27.57 4.89
N SER A 87 14.06 -26.71 5.42
CA SER A 87 14.17 -26.45 6.86
C SER A 87 12.90 -25.86 7.48
N ASP A 88 12.72 -26.07 8.79
CA ASP A 88 11.64 -25.44 9.57
C ASP A 88 11.75 -23.91 9.58
N THR A 89 12.96 -23.37 9.49
CA THR A 89 13.19 -21.92 9.33
C THR A 89 12.53 -21.41 8.05
N VAL A 90 12.71 -22.11 6.93
CA VAL A 90 12.05 -21.75 5.66
C VAL A 90 10.54 -21.89 5.77
N ARG A 91 10.05 -22.96 6.40
CA ARG A 91 8.61 -23.15 6.64
C ARG A 91 8.03 -21.93 7.34
N GLU A 92 8.66 -21.49 8.42
CA GLU A 92 8.18 -20.34 9.20
C GLU A 92 8.31 -19.02 8.44
N ASN A 93 9.41 -18.79 7.72
CA ASN A 93 9.57 -17.60 6.88
C ASN A 93 8.50 -17.53 5.77
N LEU A 94 8.17 -18.65 5.12
CA LEU A 94 7.12 -18.72 4.11
C LEU A 94 5.74 -18.44 4.71
N ARG A 95 5.45 -19.01 5.89
CA ARG A 95 4.23 -18.72 6.64
C ARG A 95 4.13 -17.22 6.96
N GLN A 96 5.15 -16.62 7.57
CA GLN A 96 5.14 -15.22 7.97
C GLN A 96 5.09 -14.24 6.78
N THR A 97 5.73 -14.57 5.66
CA THR A 97 5.68 -13.72 4.45
C THR A 97 4.32 -13.73 3.78
N LEU A 98 3.63 -14.89 3.73
CA LEU A 98 2.24 -14.97 3.25
C LEU A 98 1.26 -14.27 4.20
N LEU A 99 1.42 -14.45 5.51
CA LEU A 99 0.63 -13.74 6.52
C LEU A 99 0.86 -12.23 6.45
N THR A 100 2.09 -11.78 6.19
CA THR A 100 2.40 -10.37 5.96
C THR A 100 1.84 -9.87 4.62
N ALA A 101 1.84 -10.68 3.56
CA ALA A 101 1.22 -10.31 2.30
C ALA A 101 -0.29 -10.05 2.45
N ARG A 102 -1.03 -10.93 3.15
CA ARG A 102 -2.46 -10.69 3.43
C ARG A 102 -2.72 -9.48 4.33
N LEU A 103 -1.75 -9.12 5.18
CA LEU A 103 -1.86 -8.01 6.12
C LEU A 103 -1.76 -6.67 5.39
N ILE A 104 -0.77 -6.53 4.51
CA ILE A 104 -0.51 -5.28 3.77
C ILE A 104 -1.41 -5.09 2.56
N ALA A 105 -2.18 -6.12 2.18
CA ALA A 105 -3.21 -6.04 1.16
C ALA A 105 -4.60 -5.90 1.80
N ASN A 106 -5.49 -5.11 1.21
CA ASN A 106 -6.91 -5.19 1.56
C ASN A 106 -7.60 -6.23 0.68
N LYS A 107 -7.86 -7.40 1.28
CA LYS A 107 -8.25 -8.68 0.66
C LYS A 107 -7.33 -9.11 -0.50
N TYR A 108 -7.42 -8.47 -1.67
CA TYR A 108 -6.65 -8.84 -2.87
C TYR A 108 -5.65 -7.80 -3.35
N GLU A 109 -5.82 -6.54 -2.97
CA GLU A 109 -5.09 -5.39 -3.51
C GLU A 109 -4.16 -4.76 -2.48
N VAL A 110 -2.94 -4.40 -2.89
CA VAL A 110 -1.99 -3.65 -2.05
C VAL A 110 -2.08 -2.14 -2.31
N PRO A 111 -1.63 -1.29 -1.37
CA PRO A 111 -1.53 0.14 -1.58
C PRO A 111 -0.68 0.49 -2.80
N VAL A 112 -1.10 1.53 -3.53
CA VAL A 112 -0.43 2.06 -4.73
C VAL A 112 1.04 2.37 -4.46
N SER A 113 1.33 2.90 -3.27
CA SER A 113 2.66 3.35 -2.84
C SER A 113 3.68 2.21 -2.64
N ILE A 114 3.23 0.95 -2.68
CA ILE A 114 4.06 -0.26 -2.65
C ILE A 114 3.84 -1.18 -3.86
N SER A 115 3.14 -0.70 -4.89
CA SER A 115 2.90 -1.37 -6.18
C SER A 115 4.02 -1.20 -7.20
N GLY A 116 5.20 -0.74 -6.75
CA GLY A 116 6.37 -0.54 -7.60
C GLY A 116 6.10 0.43 -8.74
N ARG A 117 6.27 -0.04 -9.98
CA ARG A 117 6.04 0.73 -11.21
C ARG A 117 4.66 0.52 -11.85
N MET A 118 3.72 -0.05 -11.11
CA MET A 118 2.38 -0.39 -11.63
C MET A 118 1.30 0.14 -10.68
N PRO A 119 1.16 1.47 -10.54
CA PRO A 119 0.32 2.08 -9.51
C PRO A 119 -1.15 1.66 -9.55
N PHE A 120 -1.72 1.49 -10.75
CA PHE A 120 -3.11 1.07 -10.95
C PHE A 120 -3.28 -0.43 -11.29
N HIS A 121 -2.28 -1.25 -10.95
CA HIS A 121 -2.39 -2.72 -10.95
C HIS A 121 -2.05 -3.31 -9.57
N PRO A 122 -2.89 -3.08 -8.55
CA PRO A 122 -2.60 -3.44 -7.17
C PRO A 122 -2.89 -4.91 -6.81
N GLY A 123 -3.60 -5.65 -7.68
CA GLY A 123 -4.03 -7.02 -7.41
C GLY A 123 -2.89 -8.04 -7.41
N VAL A 124 -2.78 -8.82 -6.33
CA VAL A 124 -1.71 -9.83 -6.19
C VAL A 124 -2.09 -11.03 -5.31
N LEU A 125 -2.89 -10.81 -4.25
CA LEU A 125 -3.17 -11.85 -3.26
C LEU A 125 -4.03 -12.98 -3.83
N ASN A 126 -4.95 -12.67 -4.75
CA ASN A 126 -5.73 -13.68 -5.47
C ASN A 126 -4.80 -14.62 -6.27
N ARG A 127 -3.72 -14.10 -6.86
CA ARG A 127 -2.78 -14.88 -7.69
C ARG A 127 -1.85 -15.78 -6.88
N ILE A 128 -1.50 -15.37 -5.67
CA ILE A 128 -0.63 -16.15 -4.77
C ILE A 128 -1.42 -16.95 -3.73
N LEU A 129 -2.75 -16.97 -3.84
CA LEU A 129 -3.65 -17.67 -2.93
C LEU A 129 -3.31 -19.16 -2.74
N PRO A 130 -2.88 -19.92 -3.76
CA PRO A 130 -2.50 -21.32 -3.54
C PRO A 130 -1.30 -21.48 -2.61
N GLY A 131 -0.44 -20.47 -2.49
CA GLY A 131 0.64 -20.46 -1.50
C GLY A 131 0.14 -20.68 -0.07
N PHE A 132 -1.02 -20.11 0.28
CA PHE A 132 -1.64 -20.34 1.59
C PHE A 132 -2.10 -21.79 1.73
N ALA A 133 -2.70 -22.35 0.68
CA ALA A 133 -3.16 -23.73 0.70
C ALA A 133 -2.01 -24.73 0.83
N TYR A 134 -0.92 -24.49 0.10
CA TYR A 134 0.31 -25.28 0.21
C TYR A 134 0.85 -25.28 1.63
N MET A 135 0.99 -24.11 2.27
CA MET A 135 1.51 -24.06 3.64
C MET A 135 0.55 -24.70 4.66
N ALA A 136 -0.76 -24.49 4.52
CA ALA A 136 -1.77 -25.11 5.37
C ALA A 136 -1.69 -26.65 5.34
N LEU A 137 -1.73 -27.22 4.13
CA LEU A 137 -1.68 -28.66 3.87
C LEU A 137 -0.30 -29.29 4.13
N SER A 138 0.71 -28.49 4.41
CA SER A 138 2.05 -28.98 4.77
C SER A 138 2.27 -29.15 6.27
N GLY A 139 1.28 -28.81 7.10
CA GLY A 139 1.30 -29.14 8.52
C GLY A 139 0.77 -30.54 8.81
N ASP A 140 1.39 -31.23 9.76
CA ASP A 140 0.83 -32.42 10.42
C ASP A 140 0.82 -32.22 11.96
N PRO A 141 -0.33 -31.93 12.58
CA PRO A 141 -1.63 -31.67 11.96
C PRO A 141 -1.62 -30.39 11.11
N MET A 142 -2.60 -30.26 10.20
CA MET A 142 -2.77 -29.11 9.28
C MET A 142 -2.62 -27.76 10.00
N ASP A 143 -1.90 -26.83 9.37
CA ASP A 143 -1.71 -25.48 9.91
C ASP A 143 -3.03 -24.68 9.82
N ARG A 144 -3.69 -24.53 10.97
CA ARG A 144 -5.01 -23.91 11.08
C ARG A 144 -5.00 -22.41 10.82
N GLU A 145 -3.90 -21.71 11.08
CA GLU A 145 -3.83 -20.27 10.81
C GLU A 145 -3.72 -20.01 9.31
N MET A 146 -2.85 -20.76 8.63
CA MET A 146 -2.75 -20.69 7.17
C MET A 146 -4.06 -21.11 6.49
N ALA A 147 -4.74 -22.12 7.05
CA ALA A 147 -6.06 -22.53 6.58
C ALA A 147 -7.13 -21.43 6.79
N ALA A 148 -7.19 -20.80 7.96
CA ALA A 148 -8.14 -19.73 8.24
C ALA A 148 -7.90 -18.50 7.35
N ALA A 149 -6.64 -18.12 7.13
CA ALA A 149 -6.24 -17.08 6.20
C ALA A 149 -6.66 -17.40 4.76
N PHE A 150 -6.42 -18.63 4.30
CA PHE A 150 -6.91 -19.10 3.00
C PHE A 150 -8.43 -19.00 2.90
N MET A 151 -9.18 -19.44 3.92
CA MET A 151 -10.65 -19.44 3.90
C MET A 151 -11.24 -18.02 3.81
N ARG A 152 -10.60 -17.00 4.42
CA ARG A 152 -11.04 -15.61 4.25
C ARG A 152 -10.82 -15.09 2.83
N LEU A 153 -9.76 -15.54 2.17
CA LEU A 153 -9.38 -15.13 0.81
C LEU A 153 -10.03 -16.00 -0.28
N TRP A 154 -10.54 -17.19 0.05
CA TRP A 154 -11.15 -18.10 -0.89
C TRP A 154 -12.65 -17.83 -1.02
N ASP A 155 -13.00 -17.05 -2.04
CA ASP A 155 -14.40 -16.77 -2.41
C ASP A 155 -14.60 -16.96 -3.93
N PRO A 156 -14.98 -18.17 -4.38
CA PRO A 156 -15.20 -18.46 -5.80
C PRO A 156 -16.32 -17.64 -6.46
N SER A 157 -17.12 -16.90 -5.69
CA SER A 157 -18.20 -16.07 -6.24
C SER A 157 -17.74 -14.66 -6.58
N CYS A 158 -16.65 -14.18 -5.97
CA CYS A 158 -16.14 -12.83 -6.19
C CYS A 158 -15.28 -12.73 -7.46
N GLU A 159 -15.34 -11.58 -8.14
CA GLU A 159 -14.69 -11.33 -9.44
C GLU A 159 -13.19 -11.71 -9.48
N PRO A 160 -12.33 -11.31 -8.50
CA PRO A 160 -10.90 -11.64 -8.54
C PRO A 160 -10.56 -13.14 -8.51
N ILE A 161 -11.51 -13.99 -8.10
CA ILE A 161 -11.37 -15.44 -8.09
C ILE A 161 -12.12 -16.06 -9.28
N ARG A 162 -13.38 -15.67 -9.47
CA ARG A 162 -14.30 -16.19 -10.50
C ARG A 162 -13.80 -15.91 -11.91
N ASP A 163 -13.36 -14.69 -12.17
CA ASP A 163 -13.08 -14.20 -13.52
C ASP A 163 -11.58 -14.15 -13.82
N GLU A 164 -10.76 -14.01 -12.76
CA GLU A 164 -9.31 -13.85 -12.87
C GLU A 164 -8.54 -15.13 -12.51
N LEU A 165 -8.73 -15.71 -11.32
CA LEU A 165 -7.92 -16.85 -10.87
C LEU A 165 -8.31 -18.19 -11.52
N ILE A 166 -9.60 -18.55 -11.48
CA ILE A 166 -10.07 -19.88 -11.93
C ILE A 166 -9.97 -20.03 -13.46
N PRO A 167 -10.47 -19.09 -14.28
CA PRO A 167 -10.49 -19.28 -15.74
C PRO A 167 -9.11 -19.19 -16.39
N LYS A 168 -8.17 -18.48 -15.75
CA LYS A 168 -6.80 -18.30 -16.26
C LYS A 168 -5.84 -19.39 -15.78
N ALA A 169 -6.35 -20.39 -15.06
CA ALA A 169 -5.54 -21.45 -14.52
C ALA A 169 -4.74 -22.20 -15.60
N ALA A 170 -3.43 -22.02 -15.60
CA ALA A 170 -2.53 -22.52 -16.62
C ALA A 170 -1.13 -22.81 -16.07
N ALA A 171 -0.38 -23.68 -16.76
CA ALA A 171 1.04 -23.86 -16.49
C ALA A 171 1.84 -22.71 -17.13
N GLY A 172 2.01 -21.62 -16.39
CA GLY A 172 2.89 -20.50 -16.77
C GLY A 172 4.29 -20.61 -16.18
N ILE A 173 5.21 -19.73 -16.60
CA ILE A 173 6.61 -19.70 -16.11
C ILE A 173 6.73 -19.57 -14.58
N MET A 174 5.70 -19.04 -13.92
CA MET A 174 5.66 -18.84 -12.46
C MET A 174 4.83 -19.88 -11.70
N TYR A 175 4.13 -20.81 -12.38
CA TYR A 175 3.31 -21.86 -11.73
C TYR A 175 2.38 -21.33 -10.60
N LEU A 176 1.78 -20.15 -10.80
CA LEU A 176 0.93 -19.52 -9.80
C LEU A 176 -0.42 -20.23 -9.67
N ASP A 177 -1.01 -20.60 -10.79
CA ASP A 177 -2.42 -20.92 -10.96
C ASP A 177 -2.61 -22.22 -11.77
N THR A 178 -1.85 -23.28 -11.47
CA THR A 178 -1.99 -24.56 -12.18
C THR A 178 -3.24 -25.33 -11.75
N LEU A 179 -3.65 -26.34 -12.53
CA LEU A 179 -4.72 -27.26 -12.12
C LEU A 179 -4.42 -27.95 -10.76
N GLY A 180 -3.14 -28.24 -10.49
CA GLY A 180 -2.72 -28.78 -9.19
C GLY A 180 -2.87 -27.76 -8.05
N SER A 181 -2.67 -26.47 -8.33
CA SER A 181 -2.90 -25.40 -7.35
C SER A 181 -4.39 -25.24 -7.03
N LEU A 182 -5.25 -25.28 -8.06
CA LEU A 182 -6.71 -25.33 -7.88
C LEU A 182 -7.14 -26.56 -7.07
N GLN A 183 -6.57 -27.73 -7.36
CA GLN A 183 -6.87 -28.96 -6.61
C GLN A 183 -6.54 -28.80 -5.13
N ALA A 184 -5.35 -28.29 -4.78
CA ALA A 184 -4.95 -28.06 -3.39
C ALA A 184 -5.87 -27.05 -2.68
N MET A 185 -6.27 -25.98 -3.36
CA MET A 185 -7.23 -25.01 -2.82
C MET A 185 -8.61 -25.62 -2.58
N VAL A 186 -9.12 -26.42 -3.53
CA VAL A 186 -10.41 -27.12 -3.39
C VAL A 186 -10.34 -28.18 -2.27
N GLU A 187 -9.23 -28.91 -2.15
CA GLU A 187 -9.01 -29.85 -1.06
C GLU A 187 -9.07 -29.14 0.29
N LEU A 188 -8.30 -28.06 0.45
CA LEU A 188 -8.30 -27.28 1.68
C LEU A 188 -9.68 -26.69 1.98
N SER A 189 -10.42 -26.22 0.97
CA SER A 189 -11.77 -25.66 1.12
C SER A 189 -12.76 -26.64 1.79
N LYS A 190 -12.50 -27.95 1.72
CA LYS A 190 -13.33 -29.01 2.33
C LYS A 190 -13.01 -29.25 3.81
N SER A 191 -11.93 -28.68 4.34
CA SER A 191 -11.46 -28.90 5.72
C SER A 191 -12.36 -28.31 6.82
N ARG A 192 -13.37 -27.50 6.45
CA ARG A 192 -14.33 -26.83 7.36
C ARG A 192 -13.68 -25.94 8.42
N VAL A 193 -12.44 -25.48 8.21
CA VAL A 193 -11.83 -24.43 9.01
C VAL A 193 -12.60 -23.13 8.79
N ALA A 194 -12.93 -22.43 9.89
CA ALA A 194 -13.60 -21.14 9.78
C ALA A 194 -12.65 -20.08 9.17
N PRO A 195 -13.14 -19.17 8.31
CA PRO A 195 -12.34 -18.04 7.86
C PRO A 195 -11.88 -17.20 9.05
N GLU A 196 -10.64 -16.70 8.98
CA GLU A 196 -10.19 -15.68 9.93
C GLU A 196 -11.03 -14.40 9.76
N ALA A 197 -11.11 -13.58 10.81
CA ALA A 197 -11.57 -12.20 10.67
C ALA A 197 -10.58 -11.37 9.86
N ALA A 198 -11.03 -10.25 9.27
CA ALA A 198 -10.12 -9.28 8.69
C ALA A 198 -9.10 -8.81 9.75
N PRO A 199 -7.80 -8.71 9.42
CA PRO A 199 -6.81 -8.26 10.39
C PRO A 199 -7.13 -6.83 10.86
N SER A 200 -7.14 -6.66 12.18
CA SER A 200 -7.46 -5.40 12.88
C SER A 200 -6.30 -5.04 13.81
N GLY A 201 -5.81 -3.81 13.72
CA GLY A 201 -4.63 -3.35 14.46
C GLY A 201 -3.76 -2.33 13.71
N HIS A 202 -2.55 -2.11 14.24
CA HIS A 202 -1.54 -1.24 13.63
C HIS A 202 -0.18 -1.95 13.51
N TRP A 203 0.45 -1.87 12.34
CA TRP A 203 1.74 -2.48 12.05
C TRP A 203 2.70 -1.49 11.39
N SER A 204 3.87 -1.33 11.99
CA SER A 204 4.99 -0.61 11.39
C SER A 204 5.90 -1.60 10.65
N LYS A 205 6.17 -1.32 9.38
CA LYS A 205 7.00 -2.12 8.48
C LYS A 205 8.21 -1.27 8.01
N PRO A 206 9.27 -1.18 8.83
CA PRO A 206 10.38 -0.25 8.59
C PRO A 206 11.16 -0.58 7.30
N TYR A 207 11.22 -1.84 6.86
CA TYR A 207 11.83 -2.17 5.56
C TYR A 207 10.98 -1.65 4.39
N GLY A 208 9.74 -1.24 4.59
CA GLY A 208 8.92 -0.58 3.59
C GLY A 208 8.84 0.95 3.76
N ALA A 209 9.41 1.52 4.83
CA ALA A 209 9.03 2.86 5.31
C ALA A 209 7.49 3.01 5.32
N LEU A 210 6.82 1.97 5.83
CA LEU A 210 5.39 1.74 5.67
C LEU A 210 4.75 1.56 7.04
N ALA A 211 3.57 2.15 7.25
CA ALA A 211 2.67 1.78 8.34
C ALA A 211 1.34 1.32 7.75
N ILE A 212 0.73 0.30 8.35
CA ILE A 212 -0.60 -0.23 8.00
C ILE A 212 -1.47 -0.15 9.24
N HIS A 213 -2.60 0.50 9.13
CA HIS A 213 -3.61 0.63 10.19
C HIS A 213 -4.93 0.08 9.68
N ARG A 214 -5.60 -0.78 10.46
CA ARG A 214 -6.81 -1.47 10.03
C ARG A 214 -7.81 -1.55 11.17
N ARG A 215 -9.09 -1.40 10.84
CA ARG A 215 -10.25 -1.90 11.61
C ARG A 215 -11.27 -2.43 10.61
N ASP A 216 -12.10 -3.36 11.07
CA ASP A 216 -13.12 -4.01 10.25
C ASP A 216 -12.53 -4.44 8.88
N GLU A 217 -13.18 -4.06 7.78
CA GLU A 217 -12.72 -4.35 6.42
C GLU A 217 -11.89 -3.22 5.80
N TRP A 218 -11.67 -2.09 6.49
CA TRP A 218 -10.91 -0.97 5.93
C TRP A 218 -9.42 -1.03 6.29
N MET A 219 -8.62 -0.34 5.49
CA MET A 219 -7.17 -0.23 5.69
C MET A 219 -6.69 1.18 5.34
N VAL A 220 -5.84 1.74 6.20
CA VAL A 220 -5.06 2.95 5.93
C VAL A 220 -3.59 2.56 5.82
N SER A 221 -2.92 2.99 4.76
CA SER A 221 -1.47 2.82 4.60
C SER A 221 -0.77 4.16 4.54
N VAL A 222 0.34 4.30 5.27
CA VAL A 222 1.21 5.48 5.25
C VAL A 222 2.56 5.09 4.69
N LYS A 223 3.03 5.79 3.65
CA LYS A 223 4.31 5.50 2.98
C LYS A 223 5.22 6.72 2.94
N GLY A 224 6.44 6.55 3.45
CA GLY A 224 7.56 7.48 3.29
C GLY A 224 8.71 6.90 2.48
N TRP A 225 9.83 7.62 2.48
CA TRP A 225 11.12 7.20 1.93
C TRP A 225 12.26 7.81 2.75
N SER A 226 13.49 7.33 2.53
CA SER A 226 14.66 7.74 3.31
C SER A 226 15.95 7.38 2.59
N LYS A 227 17.05 7.47 3.33
CA LYS A 227 18.35 6.89 2.97
C LYS A 227 18.33 5.37 2.75
N TYR A 228 17.31 4.66 3.24
CA TYR A 228 17.26 3.20 3.22
C TYR A 228 16.18 2.62 2.31
N VAL A 229 15.09 3.37 2.09
CA VAL A 229 13.94 2.98 1.27
C VAL A 229 13.74 4.04 0.19
N TRP A 230 13.64 3.61 -1.07
CA TRP A 230 13.57 4.53 -2.20
C TRP A 230 12.17 5.16 -2.40
N ASN A 231 12.11 6.28 -3.13
CA ASN A 231 10.89 7.05 -3.41
C ASN A 231 9.86 6.31 -4.27
N TYR A 232 10.17 6.05 -5.54
CA TYR A 232 9.31 5.35 -6.49
C TYR A 232 10.15 4.64 -7.56
N GLU A 233 9.54 3.67 -8.25
CA GLU A 233 10.10 3.09 -9.47
C GLU A 233 9.27 3.57 -10.66
N GLY A 234 9.91 4.25 -11.62
CA GLY A 234 9.27 4.71 -12.86
C GLY A 234 10.26 4.65 -14.03
N HIS A 235 9.73 4.44 -15.23
CA HIS A 235 10.45 4.36 -16.49
C HIS A 235 9.80 5.30 -17.51
N ALA A 236 10.28 5.28 -18.76
CA ALA A 236 9.74 6.15 -19.82
C ALA A 236 8.29 5.79 -20.21
N ASP A 237 7.83 4.60 -19.85
CA ASP A 237 6.54 4.02 -20.24
C ASP A 237 5.87 3.19 -19.11
N GLU A 238 6.34 3.28 -17.87
CA GLU A 238 5.74 2.64 -16.69
C GLU A 238 5.85 3.61 -15.50
N ASN A 239 4.74 3.91 -14.81
CA ASN A 239 4.71 4.83 -13.66
C ASN A 239 5.49 6.14 -13.87
N VAL A 240 5.26 6.78 -15.02
CA VAL A 240 5.93 8.02 -15.43
C VAL A 240 5.73 9.12 -14.40
N PHE A 241 4.56 9.20 -13.76
CA PHE A 241 4.20 10.29 -12.85
C PHE A 241 4.28 9.94 -11.35
N GLY A 242 4.93 8.84 -10.99
CA GLY A 242 4.94 8.30 -9.62
C GLY A 242 5.75 9.06 -8.57
N ARG A 243 6.26 10.25 -8.89
CA ARG A 243 7.24 11.02 -8.07
C ARG A 243 6.87 11.11 -6.59
N TYR A 244 5.59 11.32 -6.31
CA TYR A 244 5.10 11.62 -4.95
C TYR A 244 4.54 10.42 -4.18
N HIS A 245 4.63 9.18 -4.70
CA HIS A 245 4.09 7.99 -4.01
C HIS A 245 4.64 7.77 -2.58
N SER A 246 5.80 8.34 -2.27
CA SER A 246 6.44 8.22 -0.95
C SER A 246 6.67 9.58 -0.25
N HIS A 247 5.95 10.63 -0.66
CA HIS A 247 5.98 11.95 0.00
C HIS A 247 5.08 11.99 1.25
N GLY A 248 5.09 10.92 2.04
CA GLY A 248 4.17 10.73 3.16
C GLY A 248 2.73 10.47 2.72
N ALA A 249 2.57 9.69 1.64
CA ALA A 249 1.25 9.35 1.10
C ALA A 249 0.44 8.55 2.12
N ILE A 250 -0.85 8.87 2.24
CA ILE A 250 -1.82 8.20 3.13
C ILE A 250 -2.95 7.71 2.24
N GLN A 251 -3.02 6.40 2.02
CA GLN A 251 -4.07 5.78 1.20
C GLN A 251 -5.09 5.09 2.09
N VAL A 252 -6.38 5.31 1.83
CA VAL A 252 -7.52 4.67 2.50
C VAL A 252 -8.20 3.70 1.54
N LEU A 253 -8.21 2.41 1.84
CA LEU A 253 -9.00 1.39 1.14
C LEU A 253 -10.16 0.96 2.04
N ALA A 254 -11.39 1.35 1.71
CA ALA A 254 -12.53 1.20 2.63
C ALA A 254 -13.88 0.89 1.96
N ARG A 255 -13.97 0.90 0.63
CA ARG A 255 -15.23 0.67 -0.11
C ARG A 255 -15.12 -0.50 -1.09
N GLY A 256 -16.27 -1.16 -1.30
CA GLY A 256 -16.42 -2.33 -2.18
C GLY A 256 -16.73 -3.62 -1.41
N THR A 257 -17.17 -4.65 -2.12
CA THR A 257 -17.32 -6.02 -1.58
C THR A 257 -16.85 -7.03 -2.63
N PRO A 258 -15.55 -7.41 -2.64
CA PRO A 258 -14.51 -7.02 -1.68
C PRO A 258 -14.05 -5.57 -1.81
N VAL A 259 -13.35 -5.04 -0.81
CA VAL A 259 -12.78 -3.69 -0.86
C VAL A 259 -11.73 -3.60 -1.97
N THR A 260 -11.82 -2.55 -2.81
CA THR A 260 -10.88 -2.27 -3.91
C THR A 260 -10.45 -0.81 -3.92
N ALA A 261 -9.34 -0.52 -4.59
CA ALA A 261 -8.86 0.83 -4.85
C ALA A 261 -9.86 1.65 -5.66
N SER A 262 -10.45 1.06 -6.71
CA SER A 262 -11.42 1.75 -7.56
C SER A 262 -12.68 2.17 -6.79
N GLU A 263 -13.28 1.26 -6.02
CA GLU A 263 -14.45 1.56 -5.18
C GLU A 263 -14.11 2.53 -4.04
N SER A 264 -12.85 2.57 -3.61
CA SER A 264 -12.34 3.55 -2.64
C SER A 264 -11.95 4.90 -3.28
N GLY A 265 -12.28 5.13 -4.56
CA GLY A 265 -12.13 6.41 -5.24
C GLY A 265 -10.80 6.62 -5.98
N TYR A 266 -9.94 5.60 -6.06
CA TYR A 266 -8.66 5.65 -6.79
C TYR A 266 -8.85 5.09 -8.20
N ALA A 267 -8.98 5.98 -9.18
CA ALA A 267 -9.06 5.65 -10.60
C ALA A 267 -8.00 6.43 -11.38
N GLU A 268 -7.42 5.82 -12.41
CA GLU A 268 -6.35 6.43 -13.21
C GLU A 268 -6.88 7.57 -14.09
N GLU A 269 -8.09 7.39 -14.62
CA GLU A 269 -8.68 8.26 -15.62
C GLU A 269 -8.97 9.65 -15.04
N GLY A 270 -8.20 10.65 -15.48
CA GLY A 270 -8.27 12.02 -14.97
C GLY A 270 -7.57 12.25 -13.63
N TRP A 271 -6.77 11.29 -13.14
CA TRP A 271 -6.05 11.42 -11.86
C TRP A 271 -5.04 12.57 -11.87
N ASP A 272 -5.11 13.49 -10.90
CA ASP A 272 -4.04 14.47 -10.69
C ASP A 272 -2.88 13.80 -9.93
N TRP A 273 -1.82 13.49 -10.65
CA TRP A 273 -0.62 12.83 -10.13
C TRP A 273 0.17 13.67 -9.11
N SER A 274 -0.08 14.98 -9.02
CA SER A 274 0.49 15.84 -7.98
C SER A 274 -0.26 15.75 -6.65
N ARG A 275 -1.47 15.19 -6.64
CA ARG A 275 -2.39 15.20 -5.49
C ARG A 275 -2.71 13.81 -4.95
N TRP A 276 -1.66 13.04 -4.69
CA TRP A 276 -1.80 11.81 -3.91
C TRP A 276 -2.25 12.13 -2.48
N PRO A 277 -3.32 11.51 -1.96
CA PRO A 277 -3.79 11.75 -0.61
C PRO A 277 -2.67 11.60 0.45
N GLY A 278 -2.66 12.49 1.43
CA GLY A 278 -1.67 12.58 2.50
C GLY A 278 -0.34 13.26 2.12
N THR A 279 0.00 13.33 0.84
CA THR A 279 1.31 13.88 0.42
C THR A 279 1.36 15.39 0.63
N THR A 280 2.57 15.89 0.91
CA THR A 280 2.91 17.30 0.70
C THR A 280 3.81 17.36 -0.52
N ALA A 281 3.38 18.06 -1.57
CA ALA A 281 3.98 18.02 -2.89
C ALA A 281 3.92 19.39 -3.58
N ILE A 282 4.75 19.60 -4.60
CA ILE A 282 4.63 20.77 -5.48
C ILE A 282 3.67 20.37 -6.63
N ASN A 283 2.61 21.15 -6.84
CA ASN A 283 1.64 20.92 -7.90
C ASN A 283 2.27 21.28 -9.25
N LEU A 284 2.64 20.24 -10.00
CA LEU A 284 3.41 20.38 -11.24
C LEU A 284 2.56 19.98 -12.46
N PRO A 285 2.72 20.68 -13.60
CA PRO A 285 2.24 20.18 -14.87
C PRO A 285 2.85 18.81 -15.20
N LEU A 286 2.08 17.91 -15.82
CA LEU A 286 2.52 16.53 -16.12
C LEU A 286 3.84 16.47 -16.91
N LYS A 287 4.08 17.46 -17.79
CA LYS A 287 5.34 17.57 -18.55
C LYS A 287 6.57 17.75 -17.66
N VAL A 288 6.41 18.36 -16.49
CA VAL A 288 7.48 18.58 -15.51
C VAL A 288 7.53 17.45 -14.47
N LEU A 289 6.37 16.89 -14.12
CA LEU A 289 6.25 15.80 -13.17
C LEU A 289 6.77 14.46 -13.71
N GLY A 290 6.55 14.20 -15.00
CA GLY A 290 6.85 12.93 -15.64
C GLY A 290 8.33 12.56 -15.64
N ALA A 291 8.61 11.29 -15.38
CA ALA A 291 9.94 10.72 -15.40
C ALA A 291 10.54 10.82 -16.80
N THR A 292 11.78 11.31 -16.89
CA THR A 292 12.50 11.34 -18.18
C THR A 292 13.32 10.04 -18.38
N PRO A 293 13.63 9.63 -19.62
CA PRO A 293 14.45 8.43 -19.88
C PRO A 293 15.85 8.46 -19.24
N LYS A 294 16.33 9.65 -18.85
CA LYS A 294 17.65 9.85 -18.21
C LYS A 294 17.57 9.84 -16.68
N GLU A 295 16.38 9.95 -16.10
CA GLU A 295 16.20 9.87 -14.66
C GLU A 295 16.32 8.42 -14.22
N SER A 296 17.25 8.14 -13.29
CA SER A 296 17.29 6.82 -12.70
C SER A 296 16.19 6.71 -11.64
N ALA A 297 15.33 5.70 -11.79
CA ALA A 297 14.34 5.28 -10.82
C ALA A 297 14.98 4.88 -9.47
N ARG A 298 14.15 4.75 -8.43
CA ARG A 298 14.53 4.20 -7.11
C ARG A 298 15.62 5.02 -6.41
N ARG A 299 15.37 6.32 -6.24
CA ARG A 299 16.26 7.24 -5.54
C ARG A 299 16.02 7.19 -4.05
N PHE A 300 17.06 7.51 -3.27
CA PHE A 300 17.03 7.57 -1.82
C PHE A 300 17.22 9.02 -1.37
N SER A 301 16.58 9.38 -0.26
CA SER A 301 16.82 10.65 0.42
C SER A 301 18.13 10.58 1.22
N ASP A 302 18.58 11.70 1.79
CA ASP A 302 19.66 11.76 2.78
C ASP A 302 19.13 11.61 4.22
N GLU A 303 17.81 11.75 4.41
CA GLU A 303 17.15 11.65 5.71
C GLU A 303 17.12 10.21 6.23
N THR A 304 17.44 10.04 7.52
CA THR A 304 17.42 8.73 8.20
C THR A 304 16.17 8.52 9.05
N PHE A 305 15.45 9.60 9.36
CA PHE A 305 14.29 9.57 10.24
C PHE A 305 13.02 9.33 9.42
N VAL A 306 12.68 8.05 9.27
CA VAL A 306 11.39 7.59 8.72
C VAL A 306 10.99 6.31 9.42
N GLY A 307 9.70 6.12 9.66
CA GLY A 307 9.15 4.87 10.16
C GLY A 307 7.97 5.09 11.07
N GLY A 308 7.60 4.05 11.80
CA GLY A 308 6.51 4.11 12.74
C GLY A 308 6.73 3.23 13.96
N VAL A 309 5.81 3.36 14.90
CA VAL A 309 5.70 2.55 16.10
C VAL A 309 4.29 1.98 16.19
N SER A 310 4.18 0.76 16.72
CA SER A 310 2.90 0.12 17.05
C SER A 310 2.77 0.05 18.58
N LEU A 311 1.61 0.47 19.07
CA LEU A 311 1.23 0.40 20.48
C LEU A 311 0.27 -0.78 20.65
N GLU A 312 0.73 -1.81 21.34
CA GLU A 312 -0.06 -3.01 21.69
C GLU A 312 -0.71 -3.72 20.49
N GLY A 313 -0.16 -3.54 19.28
CA GLY A 313 -0.74 -4.09 18.06
C GLY A 313 -2.06 -3.44 17.64
N ARG A 314 -2.48 -2.36 18.29
CA ARG A 314 -3.80 -1.74 18.11
C ARG A 314 -3.70 -0.39 17.41
N ASP A 315 -2.93 0.52 17.99
CA ASP A 315 -2.77 1.90 17.53
C ASP A 315 -1.30 2.18 17.20
N GLY A 316 -1.00 3.34 16.64
CA GLY A 316 0.39 3.65 16.34
C GLY A 316 0.60 5.03 15.75
N ALA A 317 1.86 5.28 15.39
CA ALA A 317 2.25 6.52 14.77
C ALA A 317 3.29 6.27 13.68
N PHE A 318 3.30 7.12 12.66
CA PHE A 318 4.31 7.21 11.62
C PHE A 318 4.90 8.62 11.60
N ALA A 319 6.19 8.74 11.34
CA ALA A 319 6.85 10.03 11.17
C ALA A 319 7.91 9.97 10.07
N MET A 320 8.11 11.09 9.39
CA MET A 320 9.19 11.26 8.43
C MET A 320 9.72 12.68 8.40
N LYS A 321 11.03 12.79 8.20
CA LYS A 321 11.65 13.99 7.63
C LYS A 321 11.67 13.80 6.11
N LEU A 322 10.83 14.55 5.42
CA LEU A 322 10.82 14.60 3.97
C LEU A 322 11.92 15.55 3.50
N HIS A 323 12.74 15.08 2.56
CA HIS A 323 13.63 15.91 1.77
C HIS A 323 13.72 15.34 0.35
N ASP A 324 13.32 16.13 -0.64
CA ASP A 324 13.43 15.75 -2.05
C ASP A 324 14.86 15.98 -2.56
N THR A 325 15.68 14.93 -2.52
CA THR A 325 17.08 14.99 -2.97
C THR A 325 17.24 14.90 -4.50
N VAL A 326 16.14 14.83 -5.25
CA VAL A 326 16.15 14.42 -6.66
C VAL A 326 15.65 15.53 -7.57
N HIS A 327 14.45 16.06 -7.31
CA HIS A 327 13.80 17.01 -8.22
C HIS A 327 13.82 18.44 -7.69
N ASP A 328 13.57 18.63 -6.39
CA ASP A 328 13.76 19.92 -5.72
C ASP A 328 14.50 19.77 -4.39
N THR A 329 15.81 19.98 -4.42
CA THR A 329 16.71 19.87 -3.24
C THR A 329 16.49 20.93 -2.16
N SER A 330 15.64 21.93 -2.41
CA SER A 330 15.21 22.86 -1.37
C SER A 330 14.01 22.34 -0.58
N PHE A 331 13.26 21.36 -1.13
CA PHE A 331 11.99 20.93 -0.58
C PHE A 331 12.16 20.02 0.64
N ARG A 332 11.71 20.52 1.80
CA ARG A 332 11.67 19.80 3.07
C ARG A 332 10.30 19.92 3.75
N ALA A 333 9.96 18.93 4.56
CA ALA A 333 8.83 18.95 5.49
C ALA A 333 9.03 17.93 6.61
N ILE A 334 8.44 18.17 7.78
CA ILE A 334 8.32 17.17 8.84
C ILE A 334 6.85 16.74 8.89
N LYS A 335 6.60 15.45 8.70
CA LYS A 335 5.24 14.89 8.62
C LYS A 335 5.08 13.77 9.63
N SER A 336 3.96 13.77 10.34
CA SER A 336 3.58 12.67 11.22
C SER A 336 2.11 12.31 11.07
N VAL A 337 1.81 11.04 11.28
CA VAL A 337 0.46 10.48 11.25
C VAL A 337 0.27 9.68 12.53
N PHE A 338 -0.76 9.99 13.31
CA PHE A 338 -1.13 9.25 14.51
C PHE A 338 -2.44 8.52 14.23
N CYS A 339 -2.46 7.22 14.45
CA CYS A 339 -3.61 6.37 14.15
C CYS A 339 -4.21 5.84 15.47
N PHE A 340 -5.37 6.36 15.84
CA PHE A 340 -6.15 5.99 17.03
C PHE A 340 -7.49 5.44 16.57
N GLU A 341 -7.72 4.13 16.70
CA GLU A 341 -8.97 3.51 16.24
C GLU A 341 -9.36 3.89 14.80
N ASP A 342 -10.45 4.61 14.59
CA ASP A 342 -10.95 5.11 13.31
C ASP A 342 -10.52 6.56 13.01
N THR A 343 -9.79 7.19 13.93
CA THR A 343 -9.31 8.58 13.85
C THR A 343 -7.83 8.63 13.49
N ILE A 344 -7.52 9.28 12.37
CA ILE A 344 -6.14 9.44 11.87
C ILE A 344 -5.77 10.92 11.91
N VAL A 345 -4.85 11.31 12.80
CA VAL A 345 -4.41 12.71 12.96
C VAL A 345 -3.13 12.94 12.17
N CYS A 346 -3.17 13.89 11.24
CA CYS A 346 -2.09 14.21 10.31
C CYS A 346 -1.52 15.60 10.63
N LEU A 347 -0.24 15.65 11.00
CA LEU A 347 0.47 16.90 11.31
C LEU A 347 1.63 17.13 10.34
N GLY A 348 1.82 18.39 9.99
CA GLY A 348 2.95 18.88 9.21
C GLY A 348 3.55 20.15 9.80
N SER A 349 4.87 20.26 9.76
CA SER A 349 5.62 21.47 10.11
C SER A 349 6.85 21.63 9.20
N ASN A 350 7.46 22.81 9.22
CA ASN A 350 8.68 23.12 8.46
C ASN A 350 8.56 22.83 6.96
N ILE A 351 7.36 23.05 6.40
CA ILE A 351 7.12 22.90 4.97
C ILE A 351 7.79 24.07 4.26
N ARG A 352 8.78 23.76 3.42
CA ARG A 352 9.54 24.77 2.71
C ARG A 352 10.13 24.29 1.40
N ASN A 353 10.28 25.20 0.45
CA ASN A 353 11.06 25.06 -0.78
C ASN A 353 11.32 26.46 -1.37
N ASP A 354 12.04 26.50 -2.49
CA ASP A 354 12.38 27.72 -3.23
C ASP A 354 11.67 27.79 -4.60
N ASP A 355 10.73 26.87 -4.90
CA ASP A 355 9.92 26.94 -6.13
C ASP A 355 8.86 28.05 -6.02
N ALA A 356 9.19 29.20 -6.59
CA ALA A 356 8.29 30.35 -6.69
C ALA A 356 7.28 30.27 -7.85
N SER A 357 7.40 29.27 -8.74
CA SER A 357 6.59 29.15 -9.96
C SER A 357 5.37 28.26 -9.76
N HIS A 358 5.41 27.35 -8.79
CA HIS A 358 4.37 26.37 -8.53
C HIS A 358 3.89 26.40 -7.08
N ARG A 359 2.67 25.90 -6.84
CA ARG A 359 2.07 25.85 -5.49
C ARG A 359 2.52 24.59 -4.75
N THR A 360 2.86 24.74 -3.48
CA THR A 360 3.07 23.61 -2.57
C THR A 360 1.74 23.27 -1.90
N GLU A 361 1.33 22.01 -1.95
CA GLU A 361 0.02 21.56 -1.51
C GLU A 361 0.14 20.32 -0.61
N THR A 362 -0.68 20.25 0.44
CA THR A 362 -0.94 19.00 1.17
C THR A 362 -2.32 18.48 0.81
N THR A 363 -2.41 17.29 0.21
CA THR A 363 -3.71 16.75 -0.23
C THR A 363 -4.37 15.96 0.91
N LEU A 364 -5.63 16.29 1.24
CA LEU A 364 -6.44 15.52 2.18
C LEU A 364 -7.06 14.31 1.47
N PHE A 365 -7.74 14.57 0.34
CA PHE A 365 -8.27 13.52 -0.52
C PHE A 365 -8.35 13.97 -1.98
N GLN A 366 -8.34 12.97 -2.86
CA GLN A 366 -8.70 13.06 -4.26
C GLN A 366 -9.50 11.79 -4.57
N CYS A 367 -10.80 11.92 -4.82
CA CYS A 367 -11.71 10.80 -4.99
C CYS A 367 -12.44 10.93 -6.33
N ARG A 368 -12.40 9.86 -7.14
CA ARG A 368 -13.22 9.74 -8.34
C ARG A 368 -14.70 9.75 -7.94
N LEU A 369 -15.49 10.60 -8.58
CA LEU A 369 -16.93 10.64 -8.40
C LEU A 369 -17.60 9.62 -9.34
N PRO A 370 -18.37 8.64 -8.84
CA PRO A 370 -19.05 7.67 -9.71
C PRO A 370 -20.06 8.35 -10.64
N ALA A 371 -20.64 9.47 -10.21
CA ALA A 371 -21.46 10.35 -11.01
C ALA A 371 -21.19 11.82 -10.61
N SER A 372 -21.40 12.75 -11.53
CA SER A 372 -21.11 14.18 -11.31
C SER A 372 -21.96 14.82 -10.21
N ASP A 373 -23.04 14.18 -9.78
CA ASP A 373 -23.93 14.59 -8.68
C ASP A 373 -23.67 13.83 -7.36
N ALA A 374 -22.71 12.89 -7.32
CA ALA A 374 -22.34 12.17 -6.12
C ALA A 374 -22.02 13.16 -4.98
N ALA A 375 -22.56 12.93 -3.79
CA ALA A 375 -22.55 13.90 -2.71
C ALA A 375 -21.16 14.02 -2.04
N VAL A 376 -20.82 15.25 -1.64
CA VAL A 376 -19.76 15.55 -0.67
C VAL A 376 -20.30 16.54 0.35
N TRP A 377 -19.72 16.60 1.55
CA TRP A 377 -20.16 17.53 2.59
C TRP A 377 -19.06 18.52 2.91
N VAL A 378 -19.45 19.78 3.13
CA VAL A 378 -18.55 20.90 3.39
C VAL A 378 -19.18 21.77 4.48
N SER A 379 -18.78 21.55 5.73
CA SER A 379 -19.22 22.27 6.93
C SER A 379 -20.74 22.50 7.05
N SER A 380 -21.55 21.61 6.50
CA SER A 380 -23.01 21.74 6.42
C SER A 380 -23.67 20.37 6.38
N ALA A 381 -24.86 20.26 6.99
CA ALA A 381 -25.67 19.04 6.89
C ALA A 381 -26.22 18.80 5.46
N LYS A 382 -26.34 19.86 4.65
CA LYS A 382 -26.76 19.74 3.26
C LYS A 382 -25.59 19.28 2.40
N PRO A 383 -25.73 18.19 1.62
CA PRO A 383 -24.68 17.78 0.70
C PRO A 383 -24.50 18.82 -0.41
N VAL A 384 -23.25 18.98 -0.83
CA VAL A 384 -22.92 19.62 -2.11
C VAL A 384 -23.06 18.56 -3.20
N THR A 385 -23.85 18.86 -4.23
CA THR A 385 -23.97 18.06 -5.46
C THR A 385 -23.69 18.88 -6.72
N ALA A 386 -23.52 20.20 -6.57
CA ALA A 386 -23.20 21.11 -7.67
C ALA A 386 -21.87 20.73 -8.35
N PHE A 387 -21.83 20.84 -9.68
CA PHE A 387 -20.67 20.49 -10.48
C PHE A 387 -20.55 21.44 -11.69
N PRO A 388 -19.49 22.24 -11.82
CA PRO A 388 -18.36 22.35 -10.89
C PRO A 388 -18.75 23.01 -9.56
N PHE A 389 -17.90 22.84 -8.56
CA PHE A 389 -17.99 23.50 -7.25
C PHE A 389 -16.60 23.81 -6.73
N GLU A 390 -16.40 24.97 -6.12
CA GLU A 390 -15.18 25.32 -5.42
C GLU A 390 -15.48 26.08 -4.12
N SER A 391 -14.65 25.85 -3.11
CA SER A 391 -14.68 26.58 -1.84
C SER A 391 -13.26 26.72 -1.32
N THR A 392 -12.99 27.85 -0.67
CA THR A 392 -11.71 28.17 -0.02
C THR A 392 -12.00 28.66 1.38
N PHE A 393 -11.11 28.34 2.31
CA PHE A 393 -11.24 28.68 3.72
C PHE A 393 -10.03 29.49 4.21
N ASP A 394 -10.32 30.39 5.13
CA ASP A 394 -9.40 31.34 5.72
C ASP A 394 -8.81 30.83 7.04
N ASP A 395 -7.80 31.55 7.52
CA ASP A 395 -7.13 31.24 8.79
C ASP A 395 -8.09 31.37 9.98
N GLY A 396 -8.02 30.40 10.89
CA GLY A 396 -8.86 30.34 12.09
C GLY A 396 -10.25 29.74 11.88
N GLU A 397 -10.66 29.43 10.64
CA GLU A 397 -11.89 28.67 10.41
C GLU A 397 -11.72 27.20 10.81
N THR A 398 -12.73 26.64 11.47
CA THR A 398 -12.84 25.20 11.70
C THR A 398 -13.73 24.59 10.62
N VAL A 399 -13.19 23.64 9.86
CA VAL A 399 -13.88 23.02 8.72
C VAL A 399 -13.98 21.52 8.93
N TRP A 400 -15.12 20.95 8.57
CA TRP A 400 -15.24 19.50 8.42
C TRP A 400 -15.78 19.15 7.04
N LEU A 401 -15.30 18.04 6.50
CA LEU A 401 -15.64 17.55 5.17
C LEU A 401 -16.08 16.09 5.25
N MET A 402 -16.81 15.63 4.24
CA MET A 402 -16.91 14.21 3.94
C MET A 402 -16.77 13.98 2.44
N ASP A 403 -15.89 13.05 2.06
CA ASP A 403 -15.69 12.65 0.68
C ASP A 403 -16.88 11.82 0.14
N SER A 404 -16.81 11.45 -1.14
CA SER A 404 -17.86 10.68 -1.81
C SER A 404 -17.85 9.18 -1.51
N VAL A 405 -16.86 8.69 -0.75
CA VAL A 405 -16.67 7.26 -0.44
C VAL A 405 -16.82 6.95 1.06
N GLY A 406 -17.14 7.96 1.87
CA GLY A 406 -17.53 7.83 3.27
C GLY A 406 -16.42 8.14 4.29
N ASN A 407 -15.34 8.82 3.91
CA ASN A 407 -14.32 9.26 4.86
C ASN A 407 -14.53 10.73 5.23
N GLY A 408 -14.56 10.99 6.54
CA GLY A 408 -14.66 12.31 7.13
C GLY A 408 -13.30 12.97 7.29
N TYR A 409 -13.29 14.30 7.24
CA TYR A 409 -12.09 15.10 7.48
C TYR A 409 -12.42 16.27 8.41
N TYR A 410 -11.48 16.65 9.26
CA TYR A 410 -11.60 17.76 10.18
C TYR A 410 -10.32 18.60 10.15
N ALA A 411 -10.44 19.90 9.96
CA ALA A 411 -9.35 20.87 10.05
C ALA A 411 -9.70 21.92 11.12
N PRO A 412 -9.02 21.93 12.28
CA PRO A 412 -9.30 22.89 13.35
C PRO A 412 -8.92 24.32 12.97
N ASN A 413 -7.93 24.46 12.08
CA ASN A 413 -7.58 25.70 11.40
C ASN A 413 -7.44 25.41 9.90
N ALA A 414 -8.38 25.91 9.11
CA ALA A 414 -8.53 25.63 7.69
C ALA A 414 -7.80 26.61 6.78
N ARG A 415 -6.77 27.32 7.28
CA ARG A 415 -5.96 28.24 6.48
C ARG A 415 -5.52 27.61 5.14
N GLY A 416 -5.99 28.19 4.04
CA GLY A 416 -5.60 27.74 2.70
C GLY A 416 -6.21 26.39 2.29
N LEU A 417 -7.11 25.82 3.09
CA LEU A 417 -7.89 24.65 2.70
C LEU A 417 -8.79 25.02 1.52
N ARG A 418 -8.79 24.15 0.52
CA ARG A 418 -9.62 24.25 -0.67
C ARG A 418 -10.35 22.95 -0.90
N VAL A 419 -11.56 23.05 -1.40
CA VAL A 419 -12.38 21.92 -1.84
C VAL A 419 -12.88 22.22 -3.23
N ALA A 420 -12.72 21.27 -4.15
CA ALA A 420 -13.20 21.39 -5.51
C ALA A 420 -13.92 20.12 -5.97
N ARG A 421 -14.97 20.29 -6.77
CA ARG A 421 -15.56 19.26 -7.63
C ARG A 421 -15.41 19.71 -9.06
N ARG A 422 -14.70 18.94 -9.88
CA ARG A 422 -14.42 19.32 -11.27
C ARG A 422 -14.05 18.12 -12.13
N ARG A 423 -14.20 18.30 -13.45
CA ARG A 423 -13.64 17.42 -14.46
C ARG A 423 -12.14 17.68 -14.49
N GLN A 424 -11.34 16.62 -14.36
CA GLN A 424 -9.89 16.66 -14.45
C GLN A 424 -9.45 15.95 -15.72
N GLN A 425 -8.40 16.48 -16.36
CA GLN A 425 -7.72 15.86 -17.47
C GLN A 425 -6.36 15.35 -16.99
N SER A 426 -5.93 14.21 -17.51
CA SER A 426 -4.66 13.59 -17.15
C SER A 426 -4.13 12.73 -18.29
N ILE A 427 -3.06 11.99 -18.00
CA ILE A 427 -2.44 11.00 -18.89
C ILE A 427 -2.25 9.73 -18.06
N ARG A 428 -2.43 8.57 -18.69
CA ARG A 428 -2.14 7.27 -18.03
C ARG A 428 -0.69 7.18 -17.54
N ASP A 429 -0.44 6.32 -16.58
CA ASP A 429 0.84 6.10 -15.92
C ASP A 429 1.97 5.78 -16.89
N VAL A 430 1.65 5.17 -18.03
CA VAL A 430 2.57 4.90 -19.14
C VAL A 430 3.03 6.15 -19.92
N GLY A 431 2.62 7.34 -19.47
CA GLY A 431 2.97 8.63 -20.06
C GLY A 431 2.29 8.93 -21.41
N LYS A 432 1.28 8.14 -21.79
CA LYS A 432 0.55 8.26 -23.07
C LYS A 432 -0.93 7.91 -22.92
N GLY A 433 -1.75 8.53 -23.78
CA GLY A 433 -3.19 8.40 -23.75
C GLY A 433 -3.77 9.38 -22.75
N GLU A 434 -4.33 10.46 -23.28
CA GLU A 434 -5.08 11.44 -22.49
C GLU A 434 -6.30 10.76 -21.87
N THR A 435 -6.60 11.14 -20.64
CA THR A 435 -7.73 10.61 -19.87
C THR A 435 -8.44 11.76 -19.17
N GLU A 436 -9.66 11.50 -18.73
CA GLU A 436 -10.42 12.45 -17.96
C GLU A 436 -11.37 11.75 -16.98
N GLY A 437 -11.76 12.48 -15.94
CA GLY A 437 -12.70 11.98 -14.95
C GLY A 437 -13.23 13.10 -14.06
N ASP A 438 -14.37 12.88 -13.42
CA ASP A 438 -14.94 13.79 -12.43
C ASP A 438 -14.41 13.44 -11.04
N PHE A 439 -13.89 14.43 -10.32
CA PHE A 439 -13.28 14.24 -9.01
C PHE A 439 -13.80 15.25 -8.01
N ALA A 440 -13.85 14.83 -6.75
CA ALA A 440 -13.82 15.72 -5.60
C ALA A 440 -12.42 15.70 -4.98
N VAL A 441 -11.88 16.87 -4.68
CA VAL A 441 -10.52 17.03 -4.19
C VAL A 441 -10.51 18.05 -3.07
N ALA A 442 -9.80 17.75 -1.98
CA ALA A 442 -9.52 18.71 -0.92
C ALA A 442 -8.02 18.76 -0.62
N TRP A 443 -7.46 19.97 -0.51
CA TRP A 443 -6.05 20.18 -0.25
C TRP A 443 -5.81 21.49 0.51
N ILE A 444 -4.72 21.54 1.26
CA ILE A 444 -4.22 22.74 1.92
C ILE A 444 -3.16 23.36 1.00
N ASP A 445 -3.34 24.61 0.66
CA ASP A 445 -2.47 25.37 -0.24
C ASP A 445 -1.47 26.22 0.56
N HIS A 446 -0.20 25.80 0.57
CA HIS A 446 0.89 26.38 1.39
C HIS A 446 1.56 27.61 0.76
N GLY A 447 1.21 28.00 -0.46
CA GLY A 447 1.95 29.04 -1.16
C GLY A 447 2.88 28.53 -2.25
N ALA A 448 3.46 29.48 -2.99
CA ALA A 448 4.70 29.24 -3.72
C ALA A 448 5.88 29.55 -2.79
N ALA A 449 6.95 28.75 -2.87
CA ALA A 449 8.15 28.86 -2.03
C ALA A 449 7.88 29.10 -0.52
N PRO A 450 7.07 28.24 0.16
CA PRO A 450 6.84 28.36 1.60
C PRO A 450 8.16 28.31 2.38
N LYS A 451 8.20 28.92 3.57
CA LYS A 451 9.41 29.01 4.39
C LYS A 451 9.37 28.21 5.68
N ASP A 452 8.21 28.16 6.32
CA ASP A 452 7.98 27.43 7.57
C ASP A 452 6.48 27.20 7.77
N ASP A 453 5.81 26.64 6.74
CA ASP A 453 4.37 26.39 6.83
C ASP A 453 4.08 25.03 7.50
N GLY A 454 2.83 24.82 7.89
CA GLY A 454 2.39 23.60 8.55
C GLY A 454 0.92 23.29 8.31
N TYR A 455 0.50 22.11 8.74
CA TYR A 455 -0.91 21.72 8.68
C TYR A 455 -1.31 20.84 9.85
N GLU A 456 -2.61 20.82 10.13
CA GLU A 456 -3.25 19.87 11.02
C GLU A 456 -4.60 19.50 10.40
N TYR A 457 -4.84 18.20 10.24
CA TYR A 457 -6.18 17.69 9.98
C TYR A 457 -6.32 16.29 10.59
N ALA A 458 -7.54 15.88 10.84
CA ALA A 458 -7.88 14.51 11.20
C ALA A 458 -8.77 13.87 10.13
N MET A 459 -8.68 12.55 10.00
CA MET A 459 -9.55 11.73 9.16
C MET A 459 -10.38 10.82 10.05
N LEU A 460 -11.66 10.64 9.71
CA LEU A 460 -12.57 9.68 10.34
C LEU A 460 -12.97 8.65 9.28
N ILE A 461 -12.47 7.43 9.38
CA ILE A 461 -12.62 6.42 8.32
C ILE A 461 -14.01 5.76 8.40
N GLN A 462 -14.70 5.61 7.26
CA GLN A 462 -16.06 5.04 7.17
C GLN A 462 -17.05 5.67 8.16
N SER A 463 -17.11 7.01 8.15
CA SER A 463 -17.94 7.80 9.06
C SER A 463 -19.24 8.28 8.40
N THR A 464 -19.98 9.14 9.09
CA THR A 464 -21.21 9.78 8.60
C THR A 464 -21.10 11.30 8.74
N PRO A 465 -21.85 12.12 7.97
CA PRO A 465 -21.73 13.57 8.07
C PRO A 465 -22.03 14.07 9.49
N ASP A 466 -23.02 13.46 10.16
CA ASP A 466 -23.40 13.78 11.53
C ASP A 466 -22.33 13.39 12.57
N ALA A 467 -21.60 12.30 12.33
CA ALA A 467 -20.49 11.91 13.21
C ALA A 467 -19.31 12.88 13.07
N VAL A 468 -18.93 13.24 11.84
CA VAL A 468 -17.85 14.20 11.58
C VAL A 468 -18.22 15.60 12.09
N ALA A 469 -19.46 16.04 11.88
CA ALA A 469 -19.94 17.32 12.40
C ALA A 469 -19.96 17.39 13.93
N ARG A 470 -20.20 16.26 14.62
CA ARG A 470 -20.08 16.16 16.08
C ARG A 470 -18.62 16.18 16.52
N PHE A 471 -17.77 15.39 15.87
CA PHE A 471 -16.33 15.38 16.12
C PHE A 471 -15.72 16.78 15.97
N ALA A 472 -16.15 17.55 14.97
CA ALA A 472 -15.66 18.91 14.75
C ALA A 472 -15.96 19.89 15.91
N LYS A 473 -16.97 19.59 16.74
CA LYS A 473 -17.33 20.39 17.93
C LYS A 473 -16.60 19.93 19.18
N ASP A 474 -16.30 18.64 19.27
CA ASP A 474 -15.61 18.02 20.40
C ASP A 474 -14.66 16.93 19.89
N PRO A 475 -13.46 17.31 19.38
CA PRO A 475 -12.50 16.34 18.87
C PRO A 475 -11.97 15.43 19.98
N THR A 476 -11.82 14.16 19.68
CA THR A 476 -11.30 13.16 20.63
C THR A 476 -9.79 13.27 20.85
N TYR A 477 -9.09 14.16 20.14
CA TYR A 477 -7.65 14.33 20.29
C TYR A 477 -7.27 15.77 20.65
N GLN A 478 -6.04 15.94 21.11
CA GLN A 478 -5.41 17.23 21.32
C GLN A 478 -3.97 17.22 20.82
N VAL A 479 -3.62 18.20 19.99
CA VAL A 479 -2.22 18.50 19.69
C VAL A 479 -1.58 19.22 20.88
N LEU A 480 -0.58 18.59 21.48
CA LEU A 480 0.21 19.17 22.56
C LEU A 480 1.41 19.95 22.01
N ARG A 481 1.93 19.53 20.85
CA ARG A 481 3.05 20.19 20.17
C ARG A 481 3.06 19.87 18.67
N ARG A 482 3.34 20.89 17.85
CA ARG A 482 3.55 20.77 16.40
C ARG A 482 4.56 21.81 15.94
N ASP A 483 5.83 21.44 15.99
CA ASP A 483 6.95 22.26 15.52
C ASP A 483 8.09 21.38 15.00
N GLU A 484 9.20 22.00 14.61
CA GLU A 484 10.37 21.34 14.04
C GLU A 484 11.05 20.30 14.92
N THR A 485 10.82 20.37 16.24
CA THR A 485 11.44 19.48 17.21
C THR A 485 10.61 18.22 17.37
N SER A 486 9.29 18.36 17.49
CA SER A 486 8.41 17.23 17.78
C SER A 486 6.95 17.51 17.43
N HIS A 487 6.27 16.45 17.02
CA HIS A 487 4.81 16.39 16.93
C HIS A 487 4.31 15.50 18.07
N ILE A 488 3.38 16.00 18.89
CA ILE A 488 2.85 15.28 20.05
C ILE A 488 1.32 15.42 20.05
N VAL A 489 0.64 14.29 20.00
CA VAL A 489 -0.82 14.20 20.05
C VAL A 489 -1.21 13.33 21.24
N ARG A 490 -2.26 13.76 21.97
CA ARG A 490 -2.92 12.98 23.01
C ARG A 490 -4.34 12.65 22.54
N ASP A 491 -4.65 11.36 22.48
CA ASP A 491 -6.03 10.87 22.41
C ASP A 491 -6.69 11.00 23.79
N ARG A 492 -7.93 11.49 23.86
CA ARG A 492 -8.59 11.98 25.10
C ARG A 492 -9.41 10.92 25.82
#